data_AF-A0A358GQQ5-F1
#
_entry.id   AF-A0A358GQQ5-F1
#
_cell.length_a   1.000
_cell.length_b   1.000
_cell.length_c   1.000
_cell.angle_alpha   90.00
_cell.angle_beta   90.00
_cell.angle_gamma   90.00
#
_symmetry.space_group_name_H-M   'P 1'
#
loop_
_entity.id
_entity.type
_entity.pdbx_description
1 polymer ?
#
loop_
_entity_poly.entity_id
_entity_poly.type
_entity_poly.pdbx_seq_one_letter_code
_entity_poly.pdbx_strand_id
1 'polypeptide(L)'
;KLEGTEGTGKGNKPNLYDKDGNYTGGRTQKELDDLARDPASNGKIEPKNIREREVGLAVEERDQLGKLIRDPQAENGAEFIDTSSGLKWDVKSFESYQSGDNGVPITNPKKGAFTIKQGMKKLQKEFDNGNNVIIDTRKMEPKHVEQLKKAIDEEGVTDKIIWYP
;
A
#
# COMPACT_ATOMS: atom_id res chain seq x y z
N LYS A 1 59.47 0.62 -14.32
CA LYS A 1 58.92 -0.75 -14.12
C LYS A 1 58.62 -0.88 -12.63
N LEU A 2 57.39 -0.98 -12.11
CA LEU A 2 56.02 -1.21 -12.60
C LEU A 2 55.11 -0.37 -11.64
N GLU A 3 54.18 0.50 -12.06
CA GLU A 3 52.79 0.27 -12.54
C GLU A 3 51.84 -0.52 -11.61
N GLY A 4 50.65 0.07 -11.38
CA GLY A 4 49.36 -0.58 -11.04
C GLY A 4 48.85 -0.34 -9.60
N THR A 5 47.87 0.54 -9.32
CA THR A 5 46.38 0.36 -9.39
C THR A 5 45.86 -0.69 -8.37
N GLU A 6 44.83 -0.53 -7.54
CA GLU A 6 43.43 -0.03 -7.64
C GLU A 6 42.85 0.02 -6.20
N GLY A 7 41.94 0.92 -5.82
CA GLY A 7 40.47 0.75 -5.97
C GLY A 7 39.89 -0.20 -4.90
N THR A 8 38.96 0.19 -4.02
CA THR A 8 37.52 0.23 -4.36
C THR A 8 36.69 0.79 -3.20
N GLY A 9 35.57 1.43 -3.58
CA GLY A 9 34.83 2.39 -2.79
C GLY A 9 34.12 1.85 -1.55
N LYS A 10 34.10 2.69 -0.51
CA LYS A 10 32.99 2.73 0.43
C LYS A 10 31.76 3.15 -0.36
N GLY A 11 31.03 2.18 -0.90
CA GLY A 11 29.69 2.44 -1.43
C GLY A 11 28.90 3.12 -0.33
N ASN A 12 28.55 4.39 -0.53
CA ASN A 12 27.58 5.09 0.31
C ASN A 12 26.34 4.20 0.31
N LYS A 13 26.10 3.47 1.41
CA LYS A 13 24.79 2.85 1.61
C LYS A 13 23.79 4.00 1.53
N PRO A 14 22.81 3.95 0.60
CA PRO A 14 21.82 5.01 0.53
C PRO A 14 21.16 5.12 1.90
N ASN A 15 21.14 6.34 2.45
CA ASN A 15 20.44 6.56 3.70
C ASN A 15 18.95 6.31 3.45
N LEU A 16 18.43 5.21 3.99
CA LEU A 16 17.04 4.78 3.75
C LEU A 16 16.03 5.64 4.51
N TYR A 17 16.51 6.48 5.42
CA TYR A 17 15.70 7.33 6.29
C TYR A 17 16.02 8.80 6.06
N ASP A 18 15.03 9.67 6.25
CA ASP A 18 15.24 11.11 6.27
C ASP A 18 15.90 11.58 7.58
N LYS A 19 16.15 12.89 7.69
CA LYS A 19 16.75 13.52 8.87
C LYS A 19 15.89 13.40 10.15
N ASP A 20 14.59 13.15 9.99
CA ASP A 20 13.62 13.05 11.07
C ASP A 20 13.36 11.58 11.45
N GLY A 21 14.04 10.63 10.80
CA GLY A 21 13.96 9.20 11.07
C GLY A 21 12.81 8.48 10.35
N ASN A 22 12.16 9.11 9.38
CA ASN A 22 11.11 8.46 8.60
C ASN A 22 11.72 7.65 7.45
N TYR A 23 11.21 6.44 7.20
CA TYR A 23 11.64 5.62 6.08
C TYR A 23 11.21 6.24 4.74
N THR A 24 12.17 6.38 3.83
CA THR A 24 11.94 6.84 2.45
C THR A 24 12.35 5.80 1.40
N GLY A 25 13.00 4.72 1.83
CA GLY A 25 13.66 3.76 0.93
C GLY A 25 14.78 4.40 0.11
N GLY A 26 15.39 5.47 0.65
CA GLY A 26 16.45 6.24 -0.03
C GLY A 26 15.94 7.15 -1.14
N ARG A 27 14.63 7.42 -1.19
CA ARG A 27 14.00 8.32 -2.17
C ARG A 27 14.17 9.78 -1.78
N THR A 28 14.33 10.61 -2.81
CA THR A 28 14.19 12.07 -2.74
C THR A 28 12.73 12.48 -2.55
N GLN A 29 12.47 13.73 -2.16
CA GLN A 29 11.10 14.23 -2.07
C GLN A 29 10.34 14.11 -3.39
N LYS A 30 11.01 14.34 -4.53
CA LYS A 30 10.39 14.18 -5.85
C LYS A 30 9.93 12.73 -6.09
N GLU A 31 10.75 11.75 -5.74
CA GLU A 31 10.38 10.33 -5.87
C GLU A 31 9.27 9.93 -4.90
N LEU A 32 9.24 10.51 -3.69
CA LEU A 32 8.12 10.34 -2.75
C LEU A 32 6.84 10.98 -3.27
N ASP A 33 6.93 12.12 -3.96
CA ASP A 33 5.78 12.75 -4.61
C ASP A 33 5.30 11.90 -5.79
N ASP A 34 6.23 11.37 -6.60
CA ASP A 34 5.92 10.50 -7.74
C ASP A 34 5.24 9.20 -7.28
N LEU A 35 5.58 8.65 -6.11
CA LEU A 35 4.84 7.53 -5.49
C LEU A 35 3.40 7.90 -5.09
N ALA A 36 3.11 9.17 -4.82
CA ALA A 36 1.80 9.65 -4.42
C ALA A 36 1.00 10.27 -5.59
N ARG A 37 1.52 10.29 -6.82
CA ARG A 37 0.79 10.80 -7.98
C ARG A 37 -0.19 9.77 -8.49
N ASP A 38 -1.46 10.11 -8.54
CA ASP A 38 -2.48 9.22 -9.09
C ASP A 38 -2.66 9.42 -10.61
N PRO A 39 -2.31 8.45 -11.47
CA PRO A 39 -2.50 8.56 -12.91
C PRO A 39 -3.98 8.69 -13.30
N ALA A 40 -4.89 8.09 -12.54
CA ALA A 40 -6.34 8.19 -12.77
C ALA A 40 -6.88 9.61 -12.56
N SER A 41 -6.13 10.44 -11.83
CA SER A 41 -6.50 11.82 -11.46
C SER A 41 -5.60 12.87 -12.13
N ASN A 42 -5.08 12.59 -13.33
CA ASN A 42 -4.13 13.45 -14.05
C ASN A 42 -2.86 13.79 -13.25
N GLY A 43 -2.37 12.86 -12.43
CA GLY A 43 -1.13 13.01 -11.65
C GLY A 43 -1.27 13.94 -10.44
N LYS A 44 -2.49 14.23 -9.99
CA LYS A 44 -2.75 14.93 -8.73
C LYS A 44 -2.25 14.10 -7.55
N ILE A 45 -1.85 14.80 -6.49
CA ILE A 45 -1.50 14.23 -5.19
C ILE A 45 -2.56 14.70 -4.21
N GLU A 46 -3.41 13.78 -3.78
CA GLU A 46 -4.45 14.04 -2.79
C GLU A 46 -4.09 13.38 -1.44
N PRO A 47 -4.75 13.77 -0.33
CA PRO A 47 -4.49 13.17 0.98
C PRO A 47 -4.62 11.64 0.99
N LYS A 48 -5.52 11.07 0.17
CA LYS A 48 -5.65 9.62 -0.01
C LYS A 48 -4.35 9.01 -0.58
N ASN A 49 -3.75 9.63 -1.59
CA ASN A 49 -2.56 9.11 -2.25
C ASN A 49 -1.31 9.21 -1.37
N ILE A 50 -1.23 10.26 -0.56
CA ILE A 50 -0.19 10.40 0.46
C ILE A 50 -0.29 9.24 1.45
N ARG A 51 -1.51 8.91 1.89
CA ARG A 51 -1.75 7.78 2.79
C ARG A 51 -1.43 6.42 2.15
N GLU A 52 -1.74 6.24 0.86
CA GLU A 52 -1.36 5.04 0.10
C GLU A 52 0.17 4.88 0.06
N ARG A 53 0.90 5.96 -0.24
CA ARG A 53 2.37 5.97 -0.22
C ARG A 53 2.91 5.59 1.15
N GLU A 54 2.37 6.14 2.23
CA GLU A 54 2.79 5.80 3.60
C GLU A 54 2.62 4.30 3.89
N VAL A 55 1.49 3.71 3.48
CA VAL A 55 1.24 2.28 3.63
C VAL A 55 2.24 1.46 2.81
N GLY A 56 2.45 1.83 1.54
CA GLY A 56 3.42 1.16 0.67
C GLY A 56 4.84 1.20 1.24
N LEU A 57 5.31 2.37 1.67
CA LEU A 57 6.64 2.54 2.27
C LEU A 57 6.80 1.77 3.57
N ALA A 58 5.78 1.73 4.42
CA ALA A 58 5.85 0.96 5.67
C ALA A 58 5.92 -0.55 5.43
N VAL A 59 5.32 -1.05 4.35
CA VAL A 59 5.42 -2.46 3.96
C VAL A 59 6.77 -2.76 3.31
N GLU A 60 7.30 -1.83 2.50
CA GLU A 60 8.67 -1.89 1.96
C GLU A 60 9.72 -1.90 3.09
N GLU A 61 9.55 -1.05 4.12
CA GLU A 61 10.42 -1.00 5.30
C GLU A 61 10.47 -2.32 6.09
N ARG A 62 9.38 -3.09 6.06
CA ARG A 62 9.28 -4.41 6.71
C ARG A 62 9.88 -5.55 5.87
N ASP A 63 10.53 -5.23 4.76
CA ASP A 63 11.07 -6.18 3.78
C ASP A 63 10.01 -7.17 3.23
N GLN A 64 8.71 -6.82 3.31
CA GLN A 64 7.63 -7.63 2.75
C GLN A 64 7.44 -7.36 1.25
N LEU A 65 7.92 -6.21 0.77
CA LEU A 65 8.00 -5.82 -0.63
C LEU A 65 9.37 -5.23 -0.92
N GLY A 66 9.84 -5.38 -2.17
CA GLY A 66 10.99 -4.64 -2.65
C GLY A 66 10.66 -3.17 -2.94
N LYS A 67 11.58 -2.49 -3.63
CA LYS A 67 11.41 -1.07 -3.96
C LYS A 67 10.15 -0.86 -4.81
N LEU A 68 9.22 -0.05 -4.32
CA LEU A 68 7.98 0.30 -5.00
C LEU A 68 8.15 1.45 -6.00
N ILE A 69 7.38 1.38 -7.08
CA ILE A 69 7.07 2.50 -7.99
C ILE A 69 5.55 2.62 -8.13
N ARG A 70 5.04 3.81 -8.49
CA ARG A 70 3.62 3.99 -8.82
C ARG A 70 3.28 3.20 -10.08
N ASP A 71 2.17 2.47 -10.09
CA ASP A 71 1.65 1.88 -11.34
C ASP A 71 1.25 3.04 -12.28
N PRO A 72 1.80 3.15 -13.51
CA PRO A 72 1.43 4.22 -14.44
C PRO A 72 0.04 4.03 -15.07
N GLN A 73 -0.59 2.87 -14.90
CA GLN A 73 -1.90 2.57 -15.47
C GLN A 73 -3.01 3.36 -14.78
N ALA A 74 -3.74 4.18 -15.54
CA ALA A 74 -4.81 5.02 -15.00
C ALA A 74 -6.11 4.25 -14.69
N GLU A 75 -6.59 3.43 -15.63
CA GLU A 75 -7.83 2.66 -15.42
C GLU A 75 -7.53 1.24 -14.96
N ASN A 76 -8.13 0.83 -13.83
CA ASN A 76 -7.94 -0.49 -13.22
C ASN A 76 -6.47 -0.83 -12.90
N GLY A 77 -5.60 0.18 -12.83
CA GLY A 77 -4.23 0.02 -12.32
C GLY A 77 -4.24 -0.23 -10.81
N ALA A 78 -3.14 -0.76 -10.30
CA ALA A 78 -2.90 -0.82 -8.86
C ALA A 78 -2.37 0.53 -8.36
N GLU A 79 -2.12 0.67 -7.05
CA GLU A 79 -1.32 1.79 -6.56
C GLU A 79 0.16 1.62 -6.87
N PHE A 80 0.72 0.42 -6.69
CA PHE A 80 2.16 0.19 -6.78
C PHE A 80 2.54 -1.03 -7.62
N ILE A 81 3.75 -0.99 -8.16
CA ILE A 81 4.47 -2.14 -8.68
C ILE A 81 5.69 -2.36 -7.79
N ASP A 82 5.85 -3.56 -7.25
CA ASP A 82 7.08 -3.99 -6.61
C ASP A 82 8.12 -4.33 -7.70
N THR A 83 9.19 -3.55 -7.76
CA THR A 83 10.20 -3.70 -8.81
C THR A 83 11.01 -5.00 -8.71
N SER A 84 11.01 -5.66 -7.55
CA SER A 84 11.73 -6.91 -7.35
C SER A 84 10.98 -8.13 -7.91
N SER A 85 9.66 -8.18 -7.72
CA SER A 85 8.80 -9.27 -8.17
C SER A 85 8.04 -8.98 -9.46
N GLY A 86 7.88 -7.70 -9.82
CA GLY A 86 7.00 -7.24 -10.89
C GLY A 86 5.51 -7.30 -10.54
N LEU A 87 5.15 -7.70 -9.31
CA LEU A 87 3.76 -7.81 -8.87
C LEU A 87 3.14 -6.45 -8.61
N LYS A 88 1.85 -6.34 -8.91
CA LYS A 88 1.03 -5.16 -8.68
C LYS A 88 0.34 -5.23 -7.31
N TRP A 89 0.33 -4.12 -6.59
CA TRP A 89 -0.19 -4.02 -5.23
C TRP A 89 -1.12 -2.82 -5.09
N ASP A 90 -2.39 -3.10 -4.83
CA ASP A 90 -3.40 -2.09 -4.51
C ASP A 90 -3.51 -1.90 -2.98
N VAL A 91 -3.78 -0.68 -2.52
CA VAL A 91 -3.99 -0.37 -1.10
C VAL A 91 -5.47 -0.20 -0.81
N LYS A 92 -6.05 -1.13 -0.04
CA LYS A 92 -7.43 -1.01 0.45
C LYS A 92 -7.47 -0.61 1.91
N SER A 93 -8.08 0.54 2.18
CA SER A 93 -8.48 0.96 3.53
C SER A 93 -9.93 0.59 3.78
N PHE A 94 -10.20 -0.12 4.88
CA PHE A 94 -11.54 -0.36 5.38
C PHE A 94 -11.75 0.38 6.71
N GLU A 95 -12.99 0.80 6.96
CA GLU A 95 -13.38 1.50 8.19
C GLU A 95 -14.60 0.82 8.77
N SER A 96 -14.49 0.34 10.02
CA SER A 96 -15.58 -0.45 10.65
C SER A 96 -16.86 0.35 10.79
N TYR A 97 -16.73 1.60 11.20
CA TYR A 97 -17.85 2.51 11.40
C TYR A 97 -17.52 3.85 10.76
N GLN A 98 -17.97 4.04 9.53
CA GLN A 98 -17.82 5.32 8.84
C GLN A 98 -18.55 6.41 9.62
N SER A 99 -17.96 7.60 9.72
CA SER A 99 -18.68 8.74 10.31
C SER A 99 -19.83 9.17 9.40
N GLY A 100 -21.04 9.26 9.94
CA GLY A 100 -22.18 9.86 9.24
C GLY A 100 -22.09 11.39 9.22
N ASP A 101 -22.97 12.04 8.46
CA ASP A 101 -22.97 13.51 8.26
C ASP A 101 -23.13 14.32 9.56
N ASN A 102 -23.68 13.69 10.61
CA ASN A 102 -23.85 14.27 11.94
C ASN A 102 -22.70 13.90 12.91
N GLY A 103 -21.61 13.31 12.42
CA GLY A 103 -20.50 12.82 13.23
C GLY A 103 -20.79 11.53 14.00
N VAL A 104 -21.99 10.94 13.87
CA VAL A 104 -22.34 9.68 14.53
C VAL A 104 -21.88 8.51 13.67
N PRO A 105 -21.18 7.51 14.22
CA PRO A 105 -20.74 6.35 13.45
C PRO A 105 -21.92 5.57 12.84
N ILE A 106 -21.82 5.26 11.56
CA ILE A 106 -22.76 4.41 10.84
C ILE A 106 -22.49 2.97 11.23
N THR A 107 -23.40 2.39 12.00
CA THR A 107 -23.34 0.98 12.44
C THR A 107 -24.26 0.06 11.64
N ASN A 108 -25.17 0.63 10.83
CA ASN A 108 -26.10 -0.15 10.03
C ASN A 108 -25.51 -0.47 8.63
N PRO A 109 -25.35 -1.75 8.27
CA PRO A 109 -24.87 -2.16 6.95
C PRO A 109 -25.62 -1.55 5.76
N LYS A 110 -26.95 -1.39 5.88
CA LYS A 110 -27.78 -0.78 4.82
C LYS A 110 -27.50 0.70 4.62
N LYS A 111 -26.83 1.34 5.57
CA LYS A 111 -26.46 2.76 5.54
C LYS A 111 -24.96 2.97 5.23
N GLY A 112 -24.21 1.91 4.93
CA GLY A 112 -22.80 2.01 4.55
C GLY A 112 -21.80 1.48 5.58
N ALA A 113 -22.25 0.88 6.69
CA ALA A 113 -21.34 0.22 7.62
C ALA A 113 -20.59 -0.94 6.94
N PHE A 114 -19.35 -1.18 7.37
CA PHE A 114 -18.54 -2.26 6.82
C PHE A 114 -19.24 -3.62 6.97
N THR A 115 -19.11 -4.44 5.93
CA THR A 115 -19.50 -5.85 5.95
C THR A 115 -18.45 -6.69 5.26
N ILE A 116 -18.28 -7.92 5.73
CA ILE A 116 -17.37 -8.89 5.10
C ILE A 116 -17.72 -9.08 3.62
N LYS A 117 -19.00 -9.19 3.29
CA LYS A 117 -19.45 -9.31 1.89
C LYS A 117 -18.98 -8.16 1.00
N GLN A 118 -19.07 -6.92 1.46
CA GLN A 118 -18.59 -5.76 0.69
C GLN A 118 -17.06 -5.68 0.66
N GLY A 119 -16.39 -6.02 1.76
CA GLY A 119 -14.94 -6.14 1.82
C GLY A 119 -14.42 -7.13 0.78
N MET A 120 -14.90 -8.37 0.83
CA MET A 120 -14.53 -9.42 -0.12
C MET A 120 -14.87 -9.07 -1.56
N LYS A 121 -16.02 -8.42 -1.82
CA LYS A 121 -16.35 -7.94 -3.17
C LYS A 121 -15.30 -6.95 -3.72
N LYS A 122 -14.79 -6.05 -2.87
CA LYS A 122 -13.75 -5.09 -3.27
C LYS A 122 -12.41 -5.79 -3.51
N LEU A 123 -12.04 -6.76 -2.66
CA LEU A 123 -10.82 -7.54 -2.84
C LEU A 123 -10.88 -8.39 -4.12
N GLN A 124 -12.00 -9.06 -4.38
CA GLN A 124 -12.18 -9.85 -5.60
C GLN A 124 -11.99 -9.01 -6.86
N LYS A 125 -12.50 -7.76 -6.87
CA LYS A 125 -12.30 -6.85 -8.00
C LYS A 125 -10.81 -6.58 -8.26
N GLU A 126 -10.00 -6.44 -7.21
CA GLU A 126 -8.55 -6.26 -7.38
C GLU A 126 -7.89 -7.52 -7.91
N PHE A 127 -8.29 -8.69 -7.42
CA PHE A 127 -7.76 -9.96 -7.93
C PHE A 127 -8.13 -10.20 -9.39
N ASP A 128 -9.36 -9.84 -9.80
CA ASP A 128 -9.82 -9.92 -11.19
C ASP A 128 -9.01 -8.97 -12.11
N ASN A 129 -8.52 -7.85 -11.58
CA ASN A 129 -7.62 -6.93 -12.26
C ASN A 129 -6.15 -7.40 -12.28
N GLY A 130 -5.83 -8.54 -11.63
CA GLY A 130 -4.47 -9.06 -11.51
C GLY A 130 -3.63 -8.41 -10.41
N ASN A 131 -4.26 -7.68 -9.49
CA ASN A 131 -3.60 -6.99 -8.39
C ASN A 131 -3.57 -7.86 -7.14
N ASN A 132 -2.48 -7.80 -6.37
CA ASN A 132 -2.45 -8.18 -4.96
C ASN A 132 -2.89 -6.98 -4.10
N VAL A 133 -3.18 -7.20 -2.81
CA VAL A 133 -3.75 -6.14 -1.97
C VAL A 133 -2.98 -5.99 -0.64
N ILE A 134 -2.64 -4.75 -0.31
CA ILE A 134 -2.24 -4.34 1.03
C ILE A 134 -3.49 -3.80 1.75
N ILE A 135 -3.87 -4.43 2.87
CA ILE A 135 -5.06 -4.04 3.63
C ILE A 135 -4.66 -3.15 4.81
N ASP A 136 -5.04 -1.87 4.75
CA ASP A 136 -4.90 -0.91 5.87
C ASP A 136 -6.07 -1.05 6.84
N THR A 137 -5.74 -1.60 8.02
CA THR A 137 -6.66 -1.93 9.11
C THR A 137 -6.71 -0.88 10.23
N ARG A 138 -5.99 0.25 10.11
CA ARG A 138 -5.91 1.28 11.19
C ARG A 138 -7.28 1.80 11.67
N LYS A 139 -8.31 1.72 10.81
CA LYS A 139 -9.67 2.16 11.12
C LYS A 139 -10.66 1.00 11.30
N MET A 140 -10.17 -0.22 11.49
CA MET A 140 -10.99 -1.40 11.73
C MET A 140 -10.97 -1.82 13.19
N GLU A 141 -12.12 -2.26 13.68
CA GLU A 141 -12.20 -2.98 14.95
C GLU A 141 -11.51 -4.34 14.82
N PRO A 142 -10.78 -4.82 15.85
CA PRO A 142 -10.09 -6.11 15.81
C PRO A 142 -10.98 -7.27 15.39
N LYS A 143 -12.23 -7.32 15.88
CA LYS A 143 -13.20 -8.36 15.52
C LYS A 143 -13.54 -8.37 14.03
N HIS A 144 -13.63 -7.20 13.38
CA HIS A 144 -13.87 -7.13 11.94
C HIS A 144 -12.62 -7.52 11.14
N VAL A 145 -11.42 -7.22 11.65
CA VAL A 145 -10.16 -7.71 11.05
C VAL A 145 -10.11 -9.23 11.10
N GLU A 146 -10.43 -9.85 12.23
CA GLU A 146 -10.48 -11.31 12.37
C GLU A 146 -11.49 -11.96 11.42
N GLN A 147 -12.68 -11.38 11.31
CA GLN A 147 -13.71 -11.86 10.38
C GLN A 147 -13.26 -11.74 8.91
N LEU A 148 -12.55 -10.66 8.56
CA LEU A 148 -12.03 -10.47 7.21
C LEU A 148 -10.88 -11.45 6.92
N LYS A 149 -9.96 -11.65 7.88
CA LYS A 149 -8.90 -12.68 7.80
C LYS A 149 -9.48 -14.06 7.54
N LYS A 150 -10.51 -14.45 8.32
CA LYS A 150 -11.18 -15.73 8.16
C LYS A 150 -11.81 -15.86 6.77
N ALA A 151 -12.50 -14.82 6.28
CA ALA A 151 -13.11 -14.86 4.95
C ALA A 151 -12.06 -14.94 3.82
N ILE A 152 -10.92 -14.26 3.95
CA ILE A 152 -9.80 -14.35 3.00
C ILE A 152 -9.19 -15.74 2.98
N ASP A 153 -9.04 -16.36 4.15
CA ASP A 153 -8.53 -17.73 4.29
C ASP A 153 -9.48 -18.77 3.67
N GLU A 154 -10.79 -18.62 3.91
CA GLU A 154 -11.82 -19.48 3.32
C GLU A 154 -11.88 -19.39 1.78
N GLU A 155 -11.57 -18.23 1.20
CA GLU A 155 -11.46 -18.04 -0.26
C GLU A 155 -10.10 -18.52 -0.83
N GLY A 156 -9.13 -18.85 0.04
CA GLY A 156 -7.83 -19.38 -0.38
C GLY A 156 -6.91 -18.37 -1.08
N VAL A 157 -7.03 -17.08 -0.76
CA VAL A 157 -6.28 -15.98 -1.40
C VAL A 157 -5.34 -15.25 -0.44
N THR A 158 -4.99 -15.90 0.68
CA THR A 158 -4.11 -15.32 1.72
C THR A 158 -2.73 -14.92 1.19
N ASP A 159 -2.21 -15.62 0.18
CA ASP A 159 -0.93 -15.34 -0.48
C ASP A 159 -0.92 -14.01 -1.27
N LYS A 160 -2.09 -13.48 -1.61
CA LYS A 160 -2.25 -12.20 -2.31
C LYS A 160 -2.42 -11.00 -1.39
N ILE A 161 -2.31 -11.19 -0.08
CA ILE A 161 -2.61 -10.17 0.93
C ILE A 161 -1.38 -9.85 1.78
N ILE A 162 -1.13 -8.55 1.96
CA ILE A 162 -0.30 -8.02 3.06
C ILE A 162 -1.20 -7.24 4.01
N TRP A 163 -1.06 -7.48 5.30
CA TRP A 163 -1.79 -6.76 6.35
C TRP A 163 -0.97 -5.58 6.87
N TYR A 164 -1.62 -4.43 7.06
CA TYR A 164 -1.02 -3.24 7.66
C TYR A 164 -1.96 -2.57 8.69
N PRO A 165 -1.45 -2.02 9.81
CA PRO A 165 -0.13 -2.31 10.34
C PRO A 165 0.01 -3.76 10.78
#